data_AF-A0A8C5TW12-F1
#
_entry.id   AF-A0A8C5TW12-F1
#
_cell.length_a   1.000
_cell.length_b   1.000
_cell.length_c   1.000
_cell.angle_alpha   90.00
_cell.angle_beta   90.00
_cell.angle_gamma   90.00
#
_symmetry.space_group_name_H-M   'P 1'
#
loop_
_entity.id
_entity.type
_entity.pdbx_description
1 polymer ?
#
loop_
_entity_poly.entity_id
_entity_poly.type
_entity_poly.pdbx_seq_one_letter_code
_entity_poly.pdbx_strand_id
1 'polypeptide(L)'
;LRHRAVPGKLPLVRPARLKAKYSICCVTGLMAVSVPAGSCPRPPSVPFARISPEDQMQNFYAVNTTVRYICRLGFENTTDQPPTSTCLDNLTWTKVPELCQTGTLPSAGVSP
;
A
#
# COMPACT_ATOMS: atom_id res chain seq x y z
N LEU A 1 21.85 -53.92 10.18
CA LEU A 1 21.30 -53.28 11.40
C LEU A 1 20.78 -51.89 11.04
N ARG A 2 19.46 -51.69 11.05
CA ARG A 2 18.82 -50.41 10.71
C ARG A 2 18.53 -49.66 12.02
N HIS A 3 19.39 -48.73 12.41
CA HIS A 3 19.11 -47.87 13.56
C HIS A 3 18.43 -46.58 13.09
N ARG A 4 17.15 -46.46 13.47
CA ARG A 4 16.29 -45.29 13.30
C ARG A 4 16.95 -44.04 13.87
N ALA A 5 17.05 -42.97 13.09
CA ALA A 5 17.28 -41.64 13.62
C ALA A 5 16.04 -41.19 14.40
N VAL A 6 16.21 -40.87 15.68
CA VAL A 6 15.18 -40.29 16.55
C VAL A 6 15.14 -38.78 16.29
N PRO A 7 13.99 -38.17 15.98
CA PRO A 7 13.91 -36.72 15.87
C PRO A 7 14.01 -36.08 17.27
N GLY A 8 15.11 -35.37 17.51
CA GLY A 8 15.32 -34.56 18.71
C GLY A 8 14.29 -33.43 18.80
N LYS A 9 13.62 -33.31 19.95
CA LYS A 9 12.70 -32.22 20.28
C LYS A 9 13.43 -30.87 20.21
N LEU A 10 12.99 -30.01 19.31
CA LEU A 10 13.39 -28.60 19.31
C LEU A 10 12.69 -27.91 20.51
N PRO A 11 13.41 -27.18 21.39
CA PRO A 11 12.77 -26.47 22.48
C PRO A 11 11.92 -25.31 21.92
N LEU A 12 10.63 -25.34 22.21
CA LEU A 12 9.68 -24.29 21.90
C LEU A 12 10.04 -23.04 22.74
N VAL A 13 10.80 -22.11 22.15
CA VAL A 13 11.10 -20.83 22.79
C VAL A 13 9.79 -20.05 22.98
N ARG A 14 9.41 -19.81 24.24
CA ARG A 14 8.21 -19.04 24.58
C ARG A 14 8.51 -17.57 24.30
N PRO A 15 7.73 -16.86 23.47
CA PRO A 15 7.94 -15.42 23.32
C PRO A 15 7.60 -14.74 24.65
N ALA A 16 8.57 -14.01 25.21
CA ALA A 16 8.34 -13.15 26.36
C ALA A 16 7.33 -12.06 25.96
N ARG A 17 6.21 -11.98 26.69
CA ARG A 17 5.23 -10.89 26.59
C ARG A 17 5.89 -9.60 27.07
N LEU A 18 6.47 -8.81 26.18
CA LEU A 18 6.93 -7.47 26.51
C LEU A 18 5.70 -6.59 26.74
N LYS A 19 5.36 -6.34 28.00
CA LYS A 19 4.34 -5.34 28.38
C LYS A 19 4.91 -3.95 28.07
N ALA A 20 4.64 -3.43 26.89
CA ALA A 20 4.94 -2.05 26.55
C ALA A 20 4.07 -1.12 27.43
N LYS A 21 4.71 -0.40 28.37
CA LYS A 21 4.08 0.71 29.08
C LYS A 21 3.99 1.91 28.13
N TYR A 22 2.90 2.01 27.39
CA TYR A 22 2.58 3.22 26.64
C TYR A 22 1.97 4.24 27.61
N SER A 23 2.80 5.19 28.08
CA SER A 23 2.32 6.36 28.82
C SER A 23 1.82 7.38 27.81
N ILE A 24 0.50 7.57 27.78
CA ILE A 24 -0.21 8.52 26.92
C ILE A 24 0.04 9.93 27.46
N CYS A 25 0.70 10.78 26.67
CA CYS A 25 0.86 12.21 26.95
C CYS A 25 0.12 13.01 25.86
N CYS A 26 -1.09 13.49 26.18
CA CYS A 26 -2.00 14.21 25.28
C CYS A 26 -1.70 15.72 25.17
N VAL A 27 -0.55 16.14 24.60
CA VAL A 27 -0.22 17.59 24.58
C VAL A 27 0.14 18.27 23.26
N THR A 28 0.14 17.62 22.10
CA THR A 28 0.23 18.38 20.82
C THR A 28 -0.53 17.70 19.69
N GLY A 29 -1.53 18.39 19.14
CA GLY A 29 -2.30 18.01 17.96
C GLY A 29 -1.50 18.07 16.67
N LEU A 30 -0.50 17.20 16.53
CA LEU A 30 0.12 16.81 15.26
C LEU A 30 0.17 15.29 15.28
N MET A 31 -0.80 14.67 14.63
CA MET A 31 -0.81 13.25 14.30
C MET A 31 0.39 12.98 13.38
N ALA A 32 1.55 12.80 13.99
CA ALA A 32 2.72 12.23 13.35
C ALA A 32 2.36 10.78 13.03
N VAL A 33 1.85 10.56 11.81
CA VAL A 33 1.81 9.22 11.23
C VAL A 33 3.24 8.69 11.28
N SER A 34 3.49 7.77 12.20
CA SER A 34 4.82 7.20 12.43
C SER A 34 5.09 6.22 11.29
N VAL A 35 5.44 6.78 10.13
CA VAL A 35 5.97 6.04 8.99
C VAL A 35 7.34 5.52 9.45
N PRO A 36 7.61 4.20 9.43
CA PRO A 36 8.91 3.69 9.86
C PRO A 36 9.99 4.32 8.99
N ALA A 37 11.09 4.71 9.64
CA ALA A 37 12.22 5.34 8.98
C ALA A 37 12.65 4.47 7.77
N GLY A 38 12.52 5.03 6.56
CA GLY A 38 12.81 4.32 5.30
C GLY A 38 11.59 3.84 4.50
N SER A 39 10.39 4.38 4.73
CA SER A 39 9.22 4.12 3.87
C SER A 39 8.51 5.40 3.42
N CYS A 40 7.87 5.35 2.25
CA CYS A 40 7.05 6.47 1.77
C CYS A 40 5.76 6.58 2.60
N PRO A 41 5.21 7.81 2.70
CA PRO A 41 3.87 8.01 3.24
C PRO A 41 2.82 7.35 2.34
N ARG A 42 1.55 7.38 2.75
CA ARG A 42 0.44 6.89 1.91
C ARG A 42 0.51 7.52 0.50
N PRO A 43 0.33 6.73 -0.58
CA PRO A 43 0.41 7.25 -1.93
C PRO A 43 -0.57 8.40 -2.18
N PRO A 44 -0.20 9.36 -3.04
CA PRO A 44 -1.04 10.51 -3.33
C PRO A 44 -2.36 10.07 -3.97
N SER A 45 -3.46 10.68 -3.55
CA SER A 45 -4.75 10.50 -4.20
C SER A 45 -4.89 11.46 -5.37
N VAL A 46 -5.25 10.94 -6.54
CA VAL A 46 -5.48 11.72 -7.76
C VAL A 46 -6.97 11.75 -8.11
N PRO A 47 -7.45 12.75 -8.86
CA PRO A 47 -8.87 12.86 -9.20
C PRO A 47 -9.30 11.84 -10.27
N PHE A 48 -8.42 11.48 -11.21
CA PHE A 48 -8.73 10.61 -12.35
C PHE A 48 -8.65 9.10 -12.03
N ALA A 49 -7.93 8.73 -10.97
CA ALA A 49 -7.73 7.34 -10.57
C ALA A 49 -7.76 7.15 -9.05
N ARG A 50 -7.84 5.89 -8.61
CA ARG A 50 -7.73 5.49 -7.21
C ARG A 50 -6.64 4.43 -7.07
N ILE A 51 -5.99 4.34 -5.91
CA ILE A 51 -4.97 3.31 -5.66
C ILE A 51 -5.64 1.93 -5.72
N SER A 52 -4.95 0.92 -6.23
CA SER A 52 -5.43 -0.46 -6.24
C SER A 52 -5.71 -0.94 -4.80
N PRO A 53 -6.76 -1.74 -4.57
CA PRO A 53 -7.12 -2.18 -3.22
C PRO A 53 -6.00 -2.98 -2.55
N GLU A 54 -5.24 -3.75 -3.34
CA GLU A 54 -4.06 -4.51 -2.90
C GLU A 54 -3.00 -3.60 -2.28
N ASP A 55 -2.63 -2.53 -3.00
CA ASP A 55 -1.65 -1.54 -2.57
C ASP A 55 -2.20 -0.64 -1.45
N GLN A 56 -3.50 -0.37 -1.45
CA GLN A 56 -4.14 0.46 -0.42
C GLN A 56 -4.19 -0.25 0.95
N MET A 57 -4.21 -1.58 0.97
CA MET A 57 -4.14 -2.38 2.21
C MET A 57 -2.72 -2.48 2.78
N GLN A 58 -1.71 -2.02 2.03
CA GLN A 58 -0.33 -2.06 2.48
C GLN A 58 -0.11 -1.07 3.63
N ASN A 59 0.50 -1.53 4.72
CA ASN A 59 0.80 -0.68 5.86
C ASN A 59 2.12 0.11 5.68
N PHE A 60 3.02 -0.39 4.84
CA PHE A 60 4.37 0.15 4.65
C PHE A 60 4.76 0.10 3.17
N TYR A 61 5.28 1.21 2.64
CA TYR A 61 5.75 1.31 1.25
C TYR A 61 7.27 1.53 1.26
N ALA A 62 8.05 0.47 1.03
CA ALA A 62 9.50 0.59 0.95
C ALA A 62 9.93 1.45 -0.24
N VAL A 63 11.15 1.99 -0.19
CA VAL A 63 11.77 2.62 -1.36
C VAL A 63 11.79 1.64 -2.54
N ASN A 64 11.57 2.16 -3.76
CA ASN A 64 11.35 1.41 -4.99
C ASN A 64 10.05 0.58 -5.05
N THR A 65 9.15 0.72 -4.07
CA THR A 65 7.80 0.15 -4.18
C THR A 65 7.02 0.90 -5.25
N THR A 66 6.37 0.17 -6.15
CA THR A 66 5.50 0.76 -7.17
C THR A 66 4.06 0.35 -6.88
N VAL A 67 3.19 1.34 -6.70
CA VAL A 67 1.76 1.14 -6.50
C VAL A 67 1.01 1.41 -7.79
N ARG A 68 -0.06 0.66 -8.00
CA ARG A 68 -0.91 0.77 -9.19
C ARG A 68 -2.15 1.60 -8.89
N TYR A 69 -2.64 2.27 -9.93
CA TYR A 69 -3.86 3.03 -9.88
C TYR A 69 -4.88 2.47 -10.87
N ILE A 70 -6.15 2.50 -10.46
CA ILE A 70 -7.32 2.07 -11.20
C ILE A 70 -8.13 3.31 -11.55
N CYS A 71 -8.45 3.51 -12.83
CA CYS A 71 -9.24 4.65 -13.26
C CYS A 71 -10.59 4.72 -12.52
N ARG A 72 -11.06 5.93 -12.22
CA ARG A 72 -12.39 6.11 -11.62
C ARG A 72 -13.49 5.86 -12.65
N LEU A 73 -14.72 5.68 -12.18
CA LEU A 73 -15.89 5.59 -13.06
C LEU A 73 -15.96 6.84 -13.95
N GLY A 74 -16.20 6.65 -15.24
CA GLY A 74 -16.15 7.73 -16.24
C GLY A 74 -14.75 8.06 -16.76
N PHE A 75 -13.71 7.34 -16.31
CA PHE A 75 -12.37 7.42 -16.87
C PHE A 75 -11.95 6.05 -17.42
N GLU A 76 -11.30 6.06 -18.57
CA GLU A 76 -10.78 4.87 -19.23
C GLU A 76 -9.26 4.97 -19.39
N ASN A 77 -8.60 3.82 -19.36
CA ASN A 77 -7.17 3.72 -19.59
C ASN A 77 -6.85 4.08 -21.06
N THR A 78 -6.03 5.10 -21.26
CA THR A 78 -5.55 5.52 -22.58
C THR A 78 -4.52 4.55 -23.17
N THR A 79 -3.93 3.68 -22.35
CA THR A 79 -2.84 2.75 -22.71
C THR A 79 -3.14 1.39 -22.10
N ASP A 80 -2.54 0.32 -22.66
CA ASP A 80 -2.60 -1.06 -22.14
C ASP A 80 -2.08 -1.21 -20.68
N GLN A 81 -1.45 -0.16 -20.14
CA GLN A 81 -0.85 -0.14 -18.82
C GLN A 81 -1.59 0.81 -17.88
N PRO A 82 -1.86 0.41 -16.63
CA PRO A 82 -2.44 1.30 -15.63
C PRO A 82 -1.44 2.37 -15.18
N PRO A 83 -1.92 3.54 -14.73
CA PRO A 83 -1.06 4.53 -14.10
C PRO A 83 -0.42 3.95 -12.83
N THR A 84 0.86 4.23 -12.65
CA THR A 84 1.63 3.76 -11.50
C THR A 84 2.37 4.91 -10.85
N SER A 85 2.70 4.74 -9.57
CA SER A 85 3.56 5.66 -8.83
C SER A 85 4.58 4.88 -8.04
N THR A 86 5.81 5.37 -7.99
CA THR A 86 6.94 4.70 -7.36
C THR A 86 7.45 5.52 -6.20
N CYS A 87 7.73 4.86 -5.08
CA CYS A 87 8.37 5.46 -3.93
C CYS A 87 9.87 5.65 -4.21
N LEU A 88 10.35 6.90 -4.23
CA LEU A 88 11.75 7.23 -4.44
C LEU A 88 12.57 7.12 -3.15
N ASP A 89 13.90 7.08 -3.27
CA ASP A 89 14.84 7.09 -2.14
C ASP A 89 14.70 8.33 -1.25
N ASN A 90 14.12 9.41 -1.77
CA ASN A 90 13.79 10.63 -1.02
C ASN A 90 12.48 10.51 -0.22
N LEU A 91 11.90 9.31 -0.11
CA LEU A 91 10.63 9.05 0.59
C LEU A 91 9.45 9.83 0.00
N THR A 92 9.52 10.12 -1.30
CA THR A 92 8.50 10.84 -2.07
C THR A 92 7.99 9.99 -3.22
N TRP A 93 6.73 10.17 -3.57
CA TRP A 93 6.11 9.48 -4.71
C TRP A 93 6.43 10.17 -6.04
N THR A 94 6.68 9.39 -7.08
CA THR A 94 6.77 9.91 -8.46
C THR A 94 5.41 10.41 -8.93
N LYS A 95 5.43 11.35 -9.89
CA LYS A 95 4.22 11.88 -10.50
C LYS A 95 3.41 10.74 -11.12
N VAL A 96 2.13 10.64 -10.76
CA VAL A 96 1.19 9.69 -11.37
C VAL A 96 0.93 10.14 -12.81
N PRO A 97 1.23 9.32 -13.83
CA PRO A 97 0.97 9.68 -15.20
C PRO A 97 -0.55 9.74 -15.45
N GLU A 98 -0.98 10.68 -16.28
CA GLU A 98 -2.40 10.91 -16.61
C GLU A 98 -2.86 9.94 -17.70
N LEU A 99 -2.74 8.64 -17.40
CA LEU A 99 -3.15 7.55 -18.31
C LEU A 99 -4.64 7.23 -18.23
N CYS A 100 -5.38 7.90 -17.33
CA CYS A 100 -6.83 7.82 -17.24
C CYS A 100 -7.43 9.08 -17.85
N GLN A 101 -8.09 8.97 -19.00
CA GLN A 101 -8.80 10.07 -19.62
C GLN A 101 -10.29 9.91 -19.40
N THR A 102 -11.04 11.02 -19.41
CA THR A 102 -12.50 10.98 -19.35
C THR A 102 -12.98 10.14 -20.52
N GLY A 103 -13.52 8.96 -20.23
CA GLY A 103 -14.24 8.20 -21.21
C GLY A 103 -15.41 9.09 -21.62
N THR A 104 -15.49 9.45 -22.89
CA THR A 104 -16.77 9.83 -23.45
C THR A 104 -17.67 8.64 -23.23
N LEU A 105 -18.45 8.63 -22.14
CA LEU A 105 -19.57 7.71 -22.00
C LEU A 105 -20.40 7.89 -23.28
N PRO A 106 -20.51 6.92 -24.20
CA PRO A 106 -21.76 6.83 -24.92
C PRO A 106 -22.75 6.52 -23.81
N SER A 107 -23.53 7.52 -23.43
CA SER A 107 -24.68 7.42 -22.52
C SER A 107 -25.25 6.00 -22.54
N ALA A 108 -24.84 5.17 -21.58
CA ALA A 108 -25.38 3.84 -21.41
C ALA A 108 -26.88 4.04 -21.24
N GLY A 109 -27.65 3.45 -22.14
CA GLY A 109 -29.06 3.73 -22.34
C GLY A 109 -29.81 3.84 -21.02
N VAL A 110 -30.49 4.96 -20.86
CA VAL A 110 -31.67 5.04 -20.02
C VAL A 110 -32.63 3.97 -20.55
N SER A 111 -32.68 2.82 -19.88
CA SER A 111 -33.74 1.85 -20.14
C SER A 111 -35.02 2.40 -19.52
N PRO A 112 -36.12 2.53 -20.28
CA PRO A 112 -37.42 2.96 -19.76
C PRO A 112 -37.99 1.98 -18.72
#